data_AF-A0A2N3WU58-F1
#
_entry.id   AF-A0A2N3WU58-F1
#
_cell.length_a   1.000
_cell.length_b   1.000
_cell.length_c   1.000
_cell.angle_alpha   90.00
_cell.angle_beta   90.00
_cell.angle_gamma   90.00
#
_symmetry.space_group_name_H-M   'P 1'
#
loop_
_entity.id
_entity.type
_entity.pdbx_description
1 polymer ?
#
loop_
_entity_poly.entity_id
_entity_poly.type
_entity_poly.pdbx_seq_one_letter_code
_entity_poly.pdbx_strand_id
1 'polypeptide(L)'
;MAAPERHVADYPAPRPAVDLPIAALLIASLAHWIRGAPADSVIFFAAAILLLFTERHAGAADDLLVPATRLPGASLIIAVALVALVFGRQTVPMFLAVTAIGVGALVVEWRDPSLPSQPVPRRGWLWVALAISWCLWELISFVYEQAAGGLSLTHPTMSDLVDPMLDNRVVQALALGVWVAAGLAMLRAAAEARRTA
;
A
#
# COMPACT_ATOMS: atom_id res chain seq x y z
N MET A 1 -48.89 15.50 22.37
CA MET A 1 -47.80 14.59 21.93
C MET A 1 -46.92 15.38 20.96
N ALA A 2 -45.77 15.86 21.41
CA ALA A 2 -44.80 16.53 20.55
C ALA A 2 -43.98 15.47 19.81
N ALA A 3 -43.78 15.65 18.50
CA ALA A 3 -42.96 14.76 17.69
C ALA A 3 -41.49 14.88 18.14
N PRO A 4 -40.74 13.76 18.24
CA PRO A 4 -39.32 13.82 18.62
C PRO A 4 -38.54 14.58 17.54
N GLU A 5 -37.85 15.64 17.96
CA GLU A 5 -36.89 16.36 17.13
C GLU A 5 -35.77 15.39 16.72
N ARG A 6 -35.71 15.05 15.44
CA ARG A 6 -34.58 14.29 14.89
C ARG A 6 -33.39 15.23 14.83
N HIS A 7 -32.36 14.96 15.63
CA HIS A 7 -31.15 15.75 15.65
C HIS A 7 -30.41 15.58 14.31
N VAL A 8 -29.83 16.66 13.77
CA VAL A 8 -29.02 16.64 12.53
C VAL A 8 -27.85 15.64 12.62
N ALA A 9 -27.45 15.22 13.82
CA ALA A 9 -26.47 14.19 14.07
C ALA A 9 -26.88 12.76 13.62
N ASP A 10 -28.18 12.54 13.33
CA ASP A 10 -28.70 11.24 12.88
C ASP A 10 -28.54 10.98 11.38
N TYR A 11 -28.05 11.96 10.60
CA TYR A 11 -27.69 11.70 9.21
C TYR A 11 -26.32 11.05 9.17
N PRO A 12 -26.20 9.76 8.80
CA PRO A 12 -24.89 9.19 8.52
C PRO A 12 -24.23 10.08 7.46
N ALA A 13 -23.05 10.62 7.79
CA ALA A 13 -22.28 11.42 6.86
C ALA A 13 -22.19 10.64 5.52
N PRO A 14 -22.45 11.28 4.37
CA PRO A 14 -22.39 10.59 3.09
C PRO A 14 -21.00 10.01 2.93
N ARG A 15 -20.88 8.68 3.09
CA ARG A 15 -19.67 7.97 2.72
C ARG A 15 -19.57 8.13 1.21
N PRO A 16 -18.45 8.64 0.66
CA PRO A 16 -18.26 8.63 -0.78
C PRO A 16 -18.49 7.20 -1.26
N ALA A 17 -19.25 7.02 -2.35
CA ALA A 17 -19.59 5.70 -2.88
C ALA A 17 -18.36 4.88 -3.32
N VAL A 18 -17.19 5.52 -3.35
CA VAL A 18 -15.91 4.93 -3.67
C VAL A 18 -14.94 5.27 -2.55
N ASP A 19 -14.46 4.24 -1.86
CA ASP A 19 -13.38 4.38 -0.91
C ASP A 19 -12.11 4.79 -1.66
N LEU A 20 -11.62 5.98 -1.30
CA LEU A 20 -10.49 6.67 -1.91
C LEU A 20 -9.22 5.79 -2.10
N PRO A 21 -8.85 4.90 -1.16
CA PRO A 21 -7.75 3.95 -1.36
C PRO A 21 -8.00 2.94 -2.48
N ILE A 22 -9.22 2.41 -2.59
CA ILE A 22 -9.60 1.47 -3.66
C ILE A 22 -9.50 2.18 -5.02
N ALA A 23 -9.98 3.43 -5.11
CA ALA A 23 -9.81 4.23 -6.32
C ALA A 23 -8.34 4.41 -6.71
N ALA A 24 -7.48 4.75 -5.73
CA ALA A 24 -6.05 4.93 -5.97
C ALA A 24 -5.39 3.65 -6.51
N LEU A 25 -5.72 2.47 -5.94
CA LEU A 25 -5.18 1.18 -6.40
C LEU A 25 -5.67 0.81 -7.80
N LEU A 26 -6.94 1.09 -8.13
CA LEU A 26 -7.48 0.85 -9.47
C LEU A 26 -6.83 1.77 -10.51
N ILE A 27 -6.61 3.04 -10.17
CA ILE A 27 -5.88 3.99 -11.03
C ILE A 27 -4.44 3.52 -11.23
N ALA A 28 -3.75 3.11 -10.16
CA ALA A 28 -2.39 2.57 -10.25
C ALA A 28 -2.35 1.32 -11.15
N SER A 29 -3.27 0.37 -10.95
CA SER A 29 -3.40 -0.82 -11.78
C SER A 29 -3.52 -0.49 -13.26
N LEU A 30 -4.38 0.47 -13.61
CA LEU A 30 -4.58 0.91 -14.99
C LEU A 30 -3.32 1.59 -15.55
N ALA A 31 -2.67 2.45 -14.75
CA ALA A 31 -1.44 3.13 -15.15
C ALA A 31 -0.31 2.13 -15.46
N HIS A 32 -0.12 1.11 -14.61
CA HIS A 32 0.86 0.04 -14.84
C HIS A 32 0.53 -0.81 -16.08
N TRP A 33 -0.76 -1.04 -16.36
CA TRP A 33 -1.18 -1.72 -17.58
C TRP A 33 -0.80 -0.93 -18.84
N ILE A 34 -1.11 0.37 -18.87
CA ILE A 34 -0.77 1.28 -19.99
C ILE A 34 0.73 1.34 -20.22
N ARG A 35 1.54 1.26 -19.15
CA ARG A 35 3.00 1.26 -19.22
C ARG A 35 3.63 -0.04 -19.71
N GLY A 36 2.84 -1.11 -19.87
CA GLY A 36 3.38 -2.43 -20.22
C GLY A 36 4.04 -3.15 -19.05
N ALA A 37 3.66 -2.83 -17.80
CA ALA A 37 4.09 -3.52 -16.59
C ALA A 37 2.95 -4.39 -16.02
N PRO A 38 2.63 -5.54 -16.67
CA PRO A 38 1.44 -6.32 -16.33
C PRO A 38 1.51 -6.97 -14.94
N ALA A 39 2.71 -7.32 -14.46
CA ALA A 39 2.88 -7.90 -13.13
C ALA A 39 2.42 -6.92 -12.03
N ASP A 40 2.86 -5.67 -12.11
CA ASP A 40 2.48 -4.62 -11.15
C ASP A 40 0.97 -4.33 -11.24
N SER A 41 0.42 -4.26 -12.46
CA SER A 41 -1.00 -4.07 -12.68
C SER A 41 -1.85 -5.13 -11.96
N VAL A 42 -1.47 -6.42 -12.10
CA VAL A 42 -2.15 -7.53 -11.42
C VAL A 42 -2.03 -7.41 -9.90
N ILE A 43 -0.88 -7.00 -9.37
CA ILE A 43 -0.69 -6.84 -7.92
C ILE A 43 -1.60 -5.75 -7.36
N PHE A 44 -1.63 -4.56 -7.98
CA PHE A 44 -2.50 -3.45 -7.54
C PHE A 44 -3.98 -3.79 -7.69
N PHE A 45 -4.36 -4.45 -8.79
CA PHE A 45 -5.74 -4.92 -8.99
C PHE A 45 -6.14 -5.94 -7.92
N ALA A 46 -5.31 -6.96 -7.68
CA ALA A 46 -5.58 -7.98 -6.67
C ALA A 46 -5.72 -7.37 -5.27
N ALA A 47 -4.86 -6.41 -4.92
CA ALA A 47 -4.98 -5.67 -3.66
C ALA A 47 -6.30 -4.88 -3.57
N ALA A 48 -6.72 -4.21 -4.65
CA ALA A 48 -7.99 -3.49 -4.69
C ALA A 48 -9.19 -4.43 -4.48
N ILE A 49 -9.20 -5.59 -5.15
CA ILE A 49 -10.24 -6.61 -5.00
C ILE A 49 -10.25 -7.18 -3.59
N LEU A 50 -9.06 -7.45 -3.02
CA LEU A 50 -8.94 -7.95 -1.66
C LEU A 50 -9.53 -6.96 -0.65
N LEU A 51 -9.22 -5.66 -0.78
CA LEU A 51 -9.78 -4.61 0.08
C LEU A 51 -11.29 -4.51 -0.05
N LEU A 52 -11.81 -4.46 -1.29
CA LEU A 52 -13.25 -4.48 -1.57
C LEU A 52 -13.96 -5.68 -0.94
N PHE A 53 -13.32 -6.85 -1.01
CA PHE A 53 -13.84 -8.07 -0.41
C PHE A 53 -13.84 -7.97 1.11
N THR A 54 -12.74 -7.51 1.73
CA THR A 54 -12.65 -7.34 3.19
C THR A 54 -13.67 -6.36 3.72
N GLU A 55 -13.86 -5.20 3.10
CA GLU A 55 -14.83 -4.19 3.58
C GLU A 55 -16.26 -4.71 3.53
N ARG A 56 -16.59 -5.54 2.53
CA ARG A 56 -17.93 -6.14 2.39
C ARG A 56 -18.18 -7.31 3.33
N HIS A 57 -17.13 -8.01 3.76
CA HIS A 57 -17.24 -9.24 4.57
C HIS A 57 -16.65 -9.09 5.98
N ALA A 58 -16.25 -7.87 6.38
CA ALA A 58 -15.68 -7.57 7.70
C ALA A 58 -16.60 -7.90 8.89
N GLY A 59 -17.89 -8.21 8.65
CA GLY A 59 -18.85 -8.54 9.70
C GLY A 59 -18.89 -10.00 10.15
N ALA A 60 -18.03 -10.90 9.66
CA ALA A 60 -18.15 -12.35 9.91
C ALA A 60 -16.98 -13.01 10.67
N ALA A 61 -15.94 -12.27 11.03
CA ALA A 61 -14.77 -12.83 11.72
C ALA A 61 -14.89 -12.68 13.25
N ASP A 62 -15.89 -13.34 13.84
CA ASP A 62 -15.93 -13.55 15.29
C ASP A 62 -14.94 -14.66 15.71
N ASP A 63 -14.23 -14.40 16.81
CA ASP A 63 -13.69 -15.38 17.76
C ASP A 63 -12.70 -16.47 17.28
N LEU A 64 -11.60 -16.06 16.65
CA LEU A 64 -10.37 -16.84 16.75
C LEU A 64 -9.40 -16.16 17.72
N LEU A 65 -9.41 -16.63 18.97
CA LEU A 65 -8.38 -16.38 19.98
C LEU A 65 -7.04 -16.94 19.48
N VAL A 66 -6.32 -16.16 18.68
CA VAL A 66 -5.01 -16.54 18.13
C VAL A 66 -3.90 -15.85 18.94
N PRO A 67 -2.83 -16.58 19.34
CA PRO A 67 -1.74 -15.99 20.09
C PRO A 67 -1.06 -14.86 19.32
N ALA A 68 -0.75 -13.77 20.04
CA ALA A 68 -0.12 -12.58 19.48
C ALA A 68 1.14 -12.94 18.65
N THR A 69 1.07 -12.71 17.34
CA THR A 69 2.21 -12.88 16.45
C THR A 69 3.31 -11.89 16.84
N ARG A 70 4.45 -12.40 17.30
CA ARG A 70 5.64 -11.55 17.52
C ARG A 70 6.15 -11.09 16.17
N LEU A 71 5.90 -9.81 15.85
CA LEU A 71 6.43 -9.18 14.64
C LEU A 71 7.96 -9.24 14.69
N PRO A 72 8.62 -9.88 13.71
CA PRO A 72 10.07 -9.94 13.67
C PRO A 72 10.64 -8.51 13.61
N GLY A 73 11.67 -8.26 14.41
CA GLY A 73 12.22 -6.91 14.60
C GLY A 73 13.29 -6.57 13.57
N ALA A 74 14.39 -6.00 14.06
CA ALA A 74 15.53 -5.60 13.22
C ALA A 74 16.09 -6.76 12.36
N SER A 75 15.92 -8.01 12.78
CA SER A 75 16.35 -9.18 12.02
C SER A 75 15.70 -9.31 10.64
N LEU A 76 14.40 -8.99 10.50
CA LEU A 76 13.73 -9.03 9.20
C LEU A 76 14.27 -7.92 8.30
N ILE A 77 14.42 -6.71 8.83
CA ILE A 77 14.97 -5.56 8.09
C ILE A 77 16.37 -5.88 7.57
N ILE A 78 17.24 -6.41 8.45
CA ILE A 78 18.61 -6.80 8.10
C ILE A 78 18.60 -7.94 7.07
N ALA A 79 17.77 -8.98 7.25
CA ALA A 79 17.71 -10.10 6.33
C ALA A 79 17.33 -9.65 4.91
N VAL A 80 16.35 -8.75 4.77
CA VAL A 80 15.91 -8.25 3.46
C VAL A 80 16.96 -7.34 2.83
N ALA A 81 17.58 -6.45 3.63
CA ALA A 81 18.68 -5.62 3.17
C ALA A 81 19.87 -6.47 2.69
N LEU A 82 20.18 -7.57 3.38
CA LEU A 82 21.23 -8.51 2.97
C LEU A 82 20.87 -9.24 1.68
N VAL A 83 19.62 -9.70 1.51
CA VAL A 83 19.16 -10.31 0.26
C VAL A 83 19.31 -9.33 -0.90
N ALA A 84 18.97 -8.05 -0.70
CA ALA A 84 19.19 -6.99 -1.69
C ALA A 84 20.67 -6.78 -2.03
N LEU A 85 21.52 -6.72 -1.00
CA LEU A 85 22.94 -6.48 -1.18
C LEU A 85 23.64 -7.64 -1.92
N VAL A 86 23.25 -8.88 -1.61
CA VAL A 86 23.87 -10.10 -2.17
C VAL A 86 23.36 -10.41 -3.56
N PHE A 87 22.03 -10.45 -3.75
CA PHE A 87 21.42 -10.94 -4.99
C PHE A 87 21.02 -9.81 -5.94
N GLY A 88 20.64 -8.64 -5.43
CA GLY A 88 20.13 -7.52 -6.24
C GLY A 88 18.67 -7.67 -6.67
N ARG A 89 18.07 -6.56 -7.14
CA ARG A 89 16.63 -6.43 -7.37
C ARG A 89 16.05 -7.38 -8.42
N GLN A 90 16.76 -7.62 -9.51
CA GLN A 90 16.25 -8.38 -10.68
C GLN A 90 16.50 -9.89 -10.55
N THR A 91 16.32 -10.45 -9.36
CA THR A 91 16.61 -11.86 -9.10
C THR A 91 15.44 -12.59 -8.44
N VAL A 92 15.33 -13.89 -8.71
CA VAL A 92 14.30 -14.75 -8.12
C VAL A 92 14.32 -14.73 -6.58
N PRO A 93 15.47 -14.78 -5.88
CA PRO A 93 15.50 -14.67 -4.43
C PRO A 93 14.89 -13.36 -3.90
N MET A 94 15.15 -12.24 -4.58
CA MET A 94 14.55 -10.95 -4.21
C MET A 94 13.03 -10.97 -4.41
N PHE A 95 12.58 -11.43 -5.57
CA PHE A 95 11.15 -11.54 -5.86
C PHE A 95 10.44 -12.37 -4.78
N LEU A 96 10.96 -13.55 -4.46
CA LEU A 96 10.41 -14.42 -3.41
C LEU A 96 10.41 -13.74 -2.04
N ALA A 97 11.48 -13.02 -1.69
CA ALA A 97 11.57 -12.32 -0.40
C ALA A 97 10.50 -11.23 -0.27
N VAL A 98 10.36 -10.36 -1.28
CA VAL A 98 9.36 -9.29 -1.29
C VAL A 98 7.95 -9.85 -1.29
N THR A 99 7.67 -10.87 -2.09
CA THR A 99 6.37 -11.54 -2.10
C THR A 99 6.05 -12.18 -0.75
N ALA A 100 7.00 -12.87 -0.12
CA ALA A 100 6.80 -13.49 1.19
C ALA A 100 6.50 -12.45 2.28
N ILE A 101 7.18 -11.29 2.25
CA ILE A 101 6.91 -10.19 3.18
C ILE A 101 5.52 -9.60 2.95
N GLY A 102 5.16 -9.33 1.69
CA GLY A 102 3.85 -8.78 1.34
C GLY A 102 2.71 -9.72 1.76
N VAL A 103 2.80 -11.00 1.41
CA VAL A 103 1.84 -12.03 1.82
C VAL A 103 1.81 -12.17 3.34
N GLY A 104 2.96 -12.19 4.00
CA GLY A 104 3.05 -12.27 5.46
C GLY A 104 2.35 -11.10 6.15
N ALA A 105 2.55 -9.87 5.65
CA ALA A 105 1.88 -8.67 6.16
C ALA A 105 0.36 -8.75 5.95
N LEU A 106 -0.10 -9.18 4.77
CA LEU A 106 -1.52 -9.39 4.48
C LEU A 106 -2.14 -10.44 5.39
N VAL A 107 -1.46 -11.56 5.64
CA VAL A 107 -1.95 -12.62 6.53
C VAL A 107 -2.03 -12.14 7.98
N VAL A 108 -1.05 -11.36 8.45
CA VAL A 108 -1.08 -10.77 9.79
C VAL A 108 -2.28 -9.83 9.94
N GLU A 109 -2.47 -8.94 8.97
CA GLU A 109 -3.55 -7.95 8.98
C GLU A 109 -4.94 -8.59 8.76
N TRP A 110 -5.03 -9.66 7.98
CA TRP A 110 -6.28 -10.38 7.79
C TRP A 110 -6.72 -11.13 9.05
N ARG A 111 -5.77 -11.67 9.81
CA ARG A 111 -6.05 -12.45 11.03
C ARG A 111 -6.51 -11.59 12.19
N ASP A 112 -5.95 -10.40 12.30
CA ASP A 112 -6.31 -9.41 13.29
C ASP A 112 -6.42 -8.08 12.52
N PRO A 113 -7.63 -7.71 12.05
CA PRO A 113 -7.83 -6.48 11.30
C PRO A 113 -7.60 -5.26 12.19
N SER A 114 -6.73 -4.34 11.76
CA SER A 114 -6.47 -3.07 12.45
C SER A 114 -7.55 -2.01 12.21
N LEU A 115 -8.75 -2.44 11.79
CA LEU A 115 -9.86 -1.56 11.46
C LEU A 115 -10.10 -0.60 12.63
N PRO A 116 -9.99 0.72 12.40
CA PRO A 116 -10.18 1.66 13.48
C PRO A 116 -11.65 1.61 13.92
N SER A 117 -11.88 1.46 15.23
CA SER A 117 -13.20 1.62 15.86
C SER A 117 -13.73 3.05 15.73
N GLN A 118 -12.87 3.99 15.31
CA GLN A 118 -13.17 5.39 15.06
C GLN A 118 -13.00 5.74 13.57
N PRO A 119 -13.73 6.77 13.07
CA PRO A 119 -13.59 7.22 11.70
C PRO A 119 -12.13 7.54 11.35
N VAL A 120 -11.71 7.12 10.14
CA VAL A 120 -10.36 7.35 9.60
C VAL A 120 -9.94 8.80 9.89
N PRO A 121 -8.80 9.04 10.55
CA PRO A 121 -8.38 10.38 10.89
C PRO A 121 -8.33 11.25 9.63
N ARG A 122 -8.79 12.51 9.72
CA ARG A 122 -8.86 13.46 8.58
C ARG A 122 -7.55 13.59 7.79
N ARG A 123 -6.41 13.27 8.41
CA ARG A 123 -5.08 13.23 7.77
C ARG A 123 -4.86 12.06 6.80
N GLY A 124 -5.67 11.00 6.83
CA GLY A 124 -5.59 9.90 5.86
C GLY A 124 -5.81 10.36 4.42
N TRP A 125 -6.63 11.40 4.23
CA TRP A 125 -6.87 12.01 2.93
C TRP A 125 -5.61 12.63 2.32
N LEU A 126 -4.68 13.16 3.12
CA LEU A 126 -3.41 13.70 2.62
C LEU A 126 -2.57 12.62 1.96
N TRP A 127 -2.53 11.42 2.55
CA TRP A 127 -1.79 10.29 2.00
C TRP A 127 -2.43 9.78 0.71
N VAL A 128 -3.77 9.73 0.64
CA VAL A 128 -4.45 9.37 -0.59
C VAL A 128 -4.23 10.42 -1.68
N ALA A 129 -4.35 11.70 -1.35
CA ALA A 129 -4.08 12.79 -2.29
C ALA A 129 -2.65 12.70 -2.81
N LEU A 130 -1.66 12.48 -1.94
CA LEU A 130 -0.26 12.28 -2.31
C LEU A 130 -0.10 11.08 -3.26
N ALA A 131 -0.69 9.93 -2.94
CA ALA A 131 -0.61 8.72 -3.76
C ALA A 131 -1.25 8.91 -5.14
N ILE A 132 -2.43 9.54 -5.20
CA ILE A 132 -3.10 9.86 -6.47
C ILE A 132 -2.27 10.86 -7.28
N SER A 133 -1.79 11.93 -6.66
CA SER A 133 -0.91 12.91 -7.32
C SER A 133 0.35 12.26 -7.88
N TRP A 134 0.95 11.33 -7.15
CA TRP A 134 2.11 10.58 -7.62
C TRP A 134 1.77 9.68 -8.82
N CYS A 135 0.66 8.95 -8.76
CA CYS A 135 0.20 8.10 -9.88
C CYS A 135 -0.13 8.94 -11.13
N LEU A 136 -0.79 10.08 -10.95
CA LEU A 136 -1.12 11.00 -12.05
C LEU A 136 0.13 11.62 -12.64
N TRP A 137 1.08 12.07 -11.82
CA TRP A 137 2.37 12.57 -12.28
C TRP A 137 3.07 11.54 -13.16
N GLU A 138 3.22 10.32 -12.65
CA GLU A 138 3.80 9.19 -13.37
C GLU A 138 3.09 8.97 -14.71
N LEU A 139 1.77 8.80 -14.70
CA LEU A 139 1.01 8.54 -15.93
C LEU A 139 1.13 9.68 -16.95
N ILE A 140 1.06 10.94 -16.50
CA ILE A 140 1.17 12.11 -17.38
C ILE A 140 2.56 12.20 -17.98
N SER A 141 3.62 12.07 -17.20
CA SER A 141 5.00 12.07 -17.70
C SER A 141 5.22 10.99 -18.75
N PHE A 142 4.73 9.78 -18.49
CA PHE A 142 4.84 8.66 -19.44
C PHE A 142 4.11 8.94 -20.77
N VAL A 143 2.89 9.50 -20.71
CA VAL A 143 2.15 9.87 -21.93
C VAL A 143 2.89 10.93 -22.74
N TYR A 144 3.48 11.94 -22.08
CA TYR A 144 4.28 12.95 -22.76
C TYR A 144 5.56 12.38 -23.37
N GLU A 145 6.23 11.48 -22.68
CA GLU A 145 7.44 10.82 -23.19
C GLU A 145 7.14 9.96 -24.42
N GLN A 146 6.06 9.18 -24.38
CA GLN A 146 5.61 8.38 -25.54
C GLN A 146 5.19 9.28 -26.71
N ALA A 147 4.48 10.38 -26.44
CA ALA A 147 4.09 11.35 -27.46
C ALA A 147 5.32 12.05 -28.10
N ALA A 148 6.40 12.21 -27.35
CA ALA A 148 7.68 12.74 -27.83
C ALA A 148 8.58 11.68 -28.51
N GLY A 149 8.08 10.48 -28.78
CA GLY A 149 8.78 9.42 -29.48
C GLY A 149 9.61 8.49 -28.60
N GLY A 150 9.39 8.48 -27.27
CA GLY A 150 9.94 7.49 -26.34
C GLY A 150 11.46 7.57 -26.09
N LEU A 151 12.14 8.59 -26.63
CA LEU A 151 13.59 8.81 -26.49
C LEU A 151 13.91 10.15 -25.83
N SER A 152 12.89 10.90 -25.42
CA SER A 152 13.01 12.27 -24.97
C SER A 152 12.85 12.35 -23.45
N LEU A 153 13.98 12.53 -22.73
CA LEU A 153 14.02 12.82 -21.28
C LEU A 153 13.50 14.24 -20.93
N THR A 154 12.68 14.84 -21.80
CA THR A 154 12.12 16.18 -21.56
C THR A 154 11.04 16.13 -20.46
N HIS A 155 10.40 14.98 -20.29
CA HIS A 155 9.37 14.75 -19.27
C HIS A 155 9.59 13.40 -18.56
N PRO A 156 10.72 13.23 -17.81
CA PRO A 156 11.08 11.94 -17.26
C PRO A 156 10.07 11.50 -16.20
N THR A 157 9.79 10.20 -16.17
CA THR A 157 8.99 9.63 -15.10
C THR A 157 9.80 9.59 -13.79
N MET A 158 9.13 9.56 -12.63
CA MET A 158 9.86 9.42 -11.36
C MET A 158 10.62 8.08 -11.31
N SER A 159 10.04 7.06 -11.94
CA SER A 159 10.68 5.75 -12.12
C SER A 159 11.99 5.86 -12.88
N ASP A 160 12.08 6.65 -13.96
CA ASP A 160 13.34 6.85 -14.71
C ASP A 160 14.41 7.58 -13.89
N LEU A 161 13.99 8.46 -12.98
CA LEU A 161 14.92 9.16 -12.08
C LEU A 161 15.45 8.25 -10.97
N VAL A 162 14.61 7.32 -10.49
CA VAL A 162 14.94 6.42 -9.39
C VAL A 162 15.70 5.17 -9.87
N ASP A 163 15.43 4.66 -11.08
CA ASP A 163 16.02 3.42 -11.59
C ASP A 163 17.57 3.44 -11.59
N PRO A 164 18.25 4.51 -12.03
CA PRO A 164 19.72 4.59 -11.97
C PRO A 164 20.25 4.57 -10.54
N MET A 165 19.52 5.13 -9.58
CA MET A 165 19.91 5.07 -8.17
C MET A 165 19.82 3.63 -7.65
N LEU A 166 18.81 2.90 -8.11
CA LEU A 166 18.57 1.50 -7.77
C LEU A 166 19.49 0.53 -8.52
N ASP A 167 20.39 0.96 -9.39
CA ASP A 167 21.43 0.06 -9.92
C ASP A 167 22.52 -0.23 -8.88
N ASN A 168 22.69 0.66 -7.89
CA ASN A 168 23.61 0.43 -6.78
C ASN A 168 22.97 -0.47 -5.71
N ARG A 169 23.57 -1.65 -5.48
CA ARG A 169 23.10 -2.64 -4.51
C ARG A 169 23.00 -2.12 -3.07
N VAL A 170 23.88 -1.19 -2.69
CA VAL A 170 23.84 -0.54 -1.38
C VAL A 170 22.59 0.32 -1.25
N VAL A 171 22.27 1.09 -2.30
CA VAL A 171 21.06 1.92 -2.35
C VAL A 171 19.82 1.04 -2.32
N GLN A 172 19.80 -0.08 -3.07
CA GLN A 172 18.71 -1.05 -3.02
C GLN A 172 18.50 -1.60 -1.60
N ALA A 173 19.58 -2.00 -0.93
CA ALA A 173 19.52 -2.54 0.42
C ALA A 173 19.00 -1.52 1.45
N LEU A 174 19.44 -0.26 1.34
CA LEU A 174 18.95 0.82 2.18
C LEU A 174 17.48 1.12 1.91
N ALA A 175 17.08 1.24 0.64
CA ALA A 175 15.71 1.53 0.24
C ALA A 175 14.74 0.44 0.72
N LEU A 176 15.06 -0.84 0.49
CA LEU A 176 14.26 -1.97 0.96
C LEU A 176 14.25 -2.08 2.49
N GLY A 177 15.40 -1.83 3.14
CA GLY A 177 15.48 -1.81 4.59
C GLY A 177 14.57 -0.76 5.21
N VAL A 178 14.58 0.47 4.69
CA VAL A 178 13.68 1.56 5.11
C VAL A 178 12.23 1.21 4.85
N TRP A 179 11.92 0.62 3.69
CA TRP A 179 10.56 0.22 3.33
C TRP A 179 9.99 -0.84 4.29
N VAL A 180 10.74 -1.90 4.58
CA VAL A 180 10.35 -2.92 5.56
C VAL A 180 10.23 -2.33 6.97
N ALA A 181 11.15 -1.44 7.35
CA ALA A 181 11.09 -0.75 8.64
C ALA A 181 9.82 0.08 8.80
N ALA A 182 9.43 0.83 7.77
CA ALA A 182 8.19 1.61 7.75
C ALA A 182 6.97 0.70 7.89
N GLY A 183 6.89 -0.40 7.12
CA GLY A 183 5.81 -1.37 7.23
C GLY A 183 5.70 -2.00 8.62
N LEU A 184 6.83 -2.41 9.21
CA LEU A 184 6.85 -2.93 10.58
C LEU A 184 6.44 -1.89 11.61
N ALA A 185 6.85 -0.62 11.45
CA ALA A 185 6.42 0.46 12.32
C ALA A 185 4.91 0.68 12.26
N MET A 186 4.32 0.62 11.06
CA MET A 186 2.87 0.72 10.86
C MET A 186 2.13 -0.45 11.53
N LEU A 187 2.58 -1.69 11.32
CA LEU A 187 1.97 -2.87 11.95
C LEU A 187 2.07 -2.83 13.48
N ARG A 188 3.19 -2.34 14.02
CA ARG A 188 3.38 -2.16 15.47
C ARG A 188 2.48 -1.06 16.03
N ALA A 189 2.36 0.07 15.33
CA ALA A 189 1.48 1.15 15.73
C ALA A 189 0.01 0.69 15.76
N ALA A 190 -0.40 -0.09 14.76
CA ALA A 190 -1.71 -0.72 14.71
C ALA A 190 -1.94 -1.72 15.85
N ALA A 191 -0.95 -2.56 16.17
CA ALA A 191 -1.01 -3.48 17.30
C ALA A 191 -1.07 -2.73 18.66
N GLU A 192 -0.36 -1.60 18.79
CA GLU A 192 -0.40 -0.78 20.01
C GLU A 192 -1.76 -0.10 20.20
N ALA A 193 -2.29 0.51 19.14
CA ALA A 193 -3.61 1.16 19.16
C ALA A 193 -4.71 0.20 19.64
N ARG A 194 -4.62 -1.09 19.25
CA ARG A 194 -5.52 -2.16 19.70
C ARG A 194 -5.44 -2.46 21.19
N ARG A 195 -4.25 -2.36 21.80
CA ARG A 195 -4.09 -2.61 23.25
C ARG A 195 -4.67 -1.51 24.11
N THR A 196 -4.79 -0.30 23.55
CA THR A 196 -5.27 0.90 24.25
C THR A 196 -6.74 1.22 23.99
N ALA A 197 -7.38 0.51 23.05
CA ALA A 197 -8.81 0.64 22.72
C ALA A 197 -9.65 -0.28 23.61
#